data_AF-E6K5G6-F1
#
_entry.id   AF-E6K5G6-F1
#
_cell.length_a   1.000
_cell.length_b   1.000
_cell.length_c   1.000
_cell.angle_alpha   90.00
_cell.angle_beta   90.00
_cell.angle_gamma   90.00
#
_symmetry.space_group_name_H-M   'P 1'
#
loop_
_entity.id
_entity.type
_entity.pdbx_description
1 polymer ?
#
loop_
_entity_poly.entity_id
_entity_poly.type
_entity_poly.pdbx_seq_one_letter_code
_entity_poly.pdbx_strand_id
1 'polypeptide(L)'
;MLKQLKSFTLKMMGGANVASLLVMLLIGCSDRINPADHPALANAGLLFPVLLAVNLGFIVFWVLFKPRGVIIPLVGFLVCYSPVRKYSPVNMSGSVPDSTLKVLSFNVQNFGYSVDGSPGDGPNPIVSYLARSKADIICLQEANGQVIKAELDSVMGRLYSHHSEELKDSSGDMLRLYSRFPIKRVERIHYQSYGNLSVAYVLDVNGEDVLVVNNHLESNLLNPTDKAGFKNLVKGELGRHEARQESTHLIDKLAAASRKRAPQVDSVAAYVARHIGRMPVILCGDFNESPISYAHYRMENLLTDCYVSAGNGPGWSYHRSGMYVRIDNIFCSDNWKPYQCRVDDKIKESDHYPIACLLKKQLKH
;
A
#
# COMPACT_ATOMS: atom_id res chain seq x y z
N MET A 1 11.30 44.01 -27.00
CA MET A 1 11.43 43.57 -25.59
C MET A 1 10.34 42.59 -25.15
N LEU A 2 9.03 42.94 -25.10
CA LEU A 2 7.99 42.00 -24.60
C LEU A 2 7.89 40.66 -25.36
N LYS A 3 8.00 40.65 -26.70
CA LYS A 3 7.99 39.40 -27.49
C LYS A 3 9.21 38.50 -27.21
N GLN A 4 10.38 39.10 -27.01
CA GLN A 4 11.60 38.37 -26.65
C GLN A 4 11.51 37.81 -25.24
N LEU A 5 11.00 38.59 -24.28
CA LEU A 5 10.76 38.15 -22.90
C LEU A 5 9.75 36.99 -22.87
N LYS A 6 8.62 37.10 -23.58
CA LYS A 6 7.63 36.01 -23.71
C LYS A 6 8.25 34.74 -24.31
N SER A 7 9.04 34.87 -25.37
CA SER A 7 9.72 33.73 -26.01
C SER A 7 10.73 33.08 -25.06
N PHE A 8 11.51 33.88 -24.35
CA PHE A 8 12.48 33.41 -23.36
C PHE A 8 11.81 32.66 -22.21
N THR A 9 10.76 33.25 -21.60
CA THR A 9 9.98 32.60 -20.53
C THR A 9 9.41 31.26 -20.98
N LEU A 10 8.84 31.18 -22.19
CA LEU A 10 8.31 29.92 -22.71
C LEU A 10 9.40 28.86 -22.92
N LYS A 11 10.61 29.24 -23.34
CA LYS A 11 11.74 28.30 -23.46
C LYS A 11 12.20 27.81 -22.08
N MET A 12 12.28 28.71 -21.10
CA MET A 12 12.62 28.35 -19.72
C MET A 12 11.60 27.37 -19.11
N MET A 13 10.30 27.62 -19.31
CA MET A 13 9.24 26.69 -18.87
C MET A 13 9.31 25.34 -19.58
N GLY A 14 9.67 25.34 -20.87
CA GLY A 14 9.98 24.11 -21.62
C GLY A 14 11.11 23.31 -20.99
N GLY A 15 12.24 23.97 -20.71
CA GLY A 15 13.39 23.34 -20.06
C GLY A 15 13.07 22.83 -18.65
N ALA A 16 12.36 23.62 -17.84
CA ALA A 16 11.94 23.21 -16.50
C ALA A 16 11.03 21.98 -16.52
N ASN A 17 10.08 21.91 -17.46
CA ASN A 17 9.20 20.76 -17.63
C ASN A 17 9.98 19.50 -18.06
N VAL A 18 10.91 19.62 -19.01
CA VAL A 18 11.78 18.48 -19.39
C VAL A 18 12.60 18.01 -18.19
N ALA A 19 13.19 18.94 -17.43
CA ALA A 19 13.96 18.59 -16.23
C ALA A 19 13.09 17.90 -15.17
N SER A 20 11.87 18.40 -14.90
CA SER A 20 10.96 17.76 -13.95
C SER A 20 10.54 16.37 -14.38
N LEU A 21 10.33 16.13 -15.68
CA LEU A 21 10.05 14.79 -16.23
C LEU A 21 11.23 13.83 -16.06
N LEU A 22 12.46 14.29 -16.31
CA LEU A 22 13.66 13.48 -16.11
C LEU A 22 13.84 13.09 -14.65
N VAL A 23 13.65 14.04 -13.72
CA VAL A 23 13.70 13.74 -12.28
C VAL A 23 12.56 12.79 -11.88
N MET A 24 11.35 12.98 -12.40
CA MET A 24 10.20 12.09 -12.14
C MET A 24 10.48 10.66 -12.61
N LEU A 25 11.10 10.49 -13.78
CA LEU A 25 11.50 9.19 -14.30
C LEU A 25 12.55 8.51 -13.40
N LEU A 26 13.61 9.24 -13.04
CA LEU A 26 14.67 8.72 -12.17
C LEU A 26 14.12 8.27 -10.81
N ILE A 27 13.30 9.11 -10.18
CA ILE A 27 12.66 8.80 -8.91
C ILE A 27 11.64 7.66 -9.04
N GLY A 28 10.92 7.59 -10.16
CA GLY A 28 10.04 6.47 -10.48
C GLY A 28 10.74 5.11 -10.58
N CYS A 29 12.06 5.10 -10.69
CA CYS A 29 12.90 3.90 -10.71
C CYS A 29 13.66 3.64 -9.40
N SER A 30 13.43 4.44 -8.36
CA SER A 30 14.08 4.28 -7.05
C SER A 30 13.71 2.98 -6.33
N ASP A 31 12.56 2.40 -6.68
CA ASP A 31 12.05 1.11 -6.21
C ASP A 31 13.00 -0.07 -6.45
N ARG A 32 13.91 0.03 -7.43
CA ARG A 32 14.93 -0.99 -7.76
C ARG A 32 16.14 -0.97 -6.83
N ILE A 33 16.27 0.05 -6.00
CA ILE A 33 17.42 0.24 -5.12
C ILE A 33 17.14 -0.47 -3.80
N ASN A 34 18.06 -1.36 -3.38
CA ASN A 34 17.95 -2.04 -2.11
C ASN A 34 18.16 -1.05 -0.94
N PRO A 35 17.18 -0.86 -0.04
CA PRO A 35 17.33 0.03 1.10
C PRO A 35 18.33 -0.50 2.13
N ALA A 36 18.68 -1.79 2.10
CA ALA A 36 19.77 -2.34 2.89
C ALA A 36 21.12 -1.67 2.56
N ASP A 37 21.32 -1.25 1.31
CA ASP A 37 22.57 -0.66 0.81
C ASP A 37 22.48 0.86 0.72
N HIS A 38 21.39 1.37 0.11
CA HIS A 38 21.22 2.80 -0.20
C HIS A 38 19.82 3.32 0.19
N PRO A 39 19.50 3.43 1.50
CA PRO A 39 18.14 3.69 1.95
C PRO A 39 17.60 5.06 1.55
N ALA A 40 18.42 6.12 1.58
CA ALA A 40 17.96 7.46 1.19
C ALA A 40 17.53 7.50 -0.29
N LEU A 41 18.28 6.82 -1.18
CA LEU A 41 17.95 6.72 -2.60
C LEU A 41 16.72 5.85 -2.83
N ALA A 42 16.60 4.73 -2.11
CA ALA A 42 15.43 3.85 -2.19
C ALA A 42 14.13 4.56 -1.76
N ASN A 43 14.19 5.52 -0.84
CA ASN A 43 13.04 6.32 -0.41
C ASN A 43 12.76 7.55 -1.28
N ALA A 44 13.56 7.83 -2.31
CA ALA A 44 13.34 8.98 -3.19
C ALA A 44 11.94 8.95 -3.83
N GLY A 45 11.37 7.76 -4.03
CA GLY A 45 10.00 7.53 -4.53
C GLY A 45 8.90 8.30 -3.78
N LEU A 46 9.14 8.69 -2.52
CA LEU A 46 8.20 9.51 -1.73
C LEU A 46 7.95 10.90 -2.34
N LEU A 47 8.90 11.44 -3.13
CA LEU A 47 8.73 12.72 -3.83
C LEU A 47 7.96 12.60 -5.15
N PHE A 48 7.69 11.37 -5.62
CA PHE A 48 6.99 11.12 -6.87
C PHE A 48 5.64 11.85 -7.00
N PRO A 49 4.71 11.83 -6.02
CA PRO A 49 3.45 12.58 -6.12
C PRO A 49 3.62 14.07 -6.35
N VAL A 50 4.66 14.69 -5.78
CA VAL A 50 4.94 16.12 -5.97
C VAL A 50 5.31 16.37 -7.43
N LEU A 51 6.20 15.55 -7.99
CA LEU A 51 6.62 15.66 -9.39
C LEU A 51 5.48 15.33 -10.36
N LEU A 52 4.64 14.35 -10.02
CA LEU A 52 3.42 14.05 -10.77
C LEU A 52 2.49 15.27 -10.83
N ALA A 53 2.23 15.92 -9.70
CA ALA A 53 1.41 17.13 -9.62
C ALA A 53 2.02 18.31 -10.40
N VAL A 54 3.34 18.52 -10.30
CA VAL A 54 4.05 19.56 -11.08
C VAL A 54 3.87 19.33 -12.58
N ASN A 55 4.03 18.10 -13.07
CA ASN A 55 3.90 17.78 -14.50
C ASN A 55 2.44 17.84 -14.98
N LEU A 56 1.45 17.54 -14.13
CA LEU A 56 0.04 17.83 -14.42
C LEU A 56 -0.21 19.34 -14.51
N GLY A 57 0.41 20.14 -13.62
CA GLY A 57 0.39 21.60 -13.69
C GLY A 57 1.00 22.14 -15.00
N PHE A 58 2.06 21.50 -15.50
CA PHE A 58 2.62 21.85 -16.81
C PHE A 58 1.65 21.59 -17.96
N ILE A 59 0.82 20.53 -17.92
CA ILE A 59 -0.24 20.34 -18.93
C ILE A 59 -1.17 21.57 -18.96
N VAL A 60 -1.68 21.99 -17.80
CA VAL A 60 -2.55 23.16 -17.67
C VAL A 60 -1.86 24.42 -18.19
N PHE A 61 -0.61 24.64 -17.78
CA PHE A 61 0.20 25.76 -18.26
C PHE A 61 0.30 25.78 -19.80
N TRP A 62 0.64 24.66 -20.43
CA TRP A 62 0.79 24.62 -21.88
C TRP A 62 -0.53 24.83 -22.61
N VAL A 63 -1.63 24.25 -22.13
CA VAL A 63 -2.97 24.47 -22.70
C VAL A 63 -3.32 25.96 -22.72
N LEU A 64 -3.02 26.69 -21.64
CA LEU A 64 -3.39 28.11 -21.51
C LEU A 64 -2.46 29.05 -22.30
N PHE A 65 -1.14 28.80 -22.28
CA PHE A 65 -0.16 29.79 -22.78
C PHE A 65 0.43 29.46 -24.15
N LYS A 66 0.55 28.17 -24.51
CA LYS A 66 1.07 27.72 -25.81
C LYS A 66 0.67 26.26 -26.06
N PRO A 67 -0.53 25.99 -26.62
CA PRO A 67 -1.08 24.64 -26.73
C PRO A 67 -0.16 23.60 -27.39
N ARG A 68 0.65 24.01 -28.38
CA ARG A 68 1.64 23.12 -29.01
C ARG A 68 2.69 22.57 -28.02
N GLY A 69 2.93 23.23 -26.90
CA GLY A 69 3.85 22.77 -25.86
C GLY A 69 3.31 21.60 -25.02
N VAL A 70 2.02 21.28 -25.10
CA VAL A 70 1.40 20.14 -24.41
C VAL A 70 2.03 18.81 -24.83
N ILE A 71 2.68 18.76 -26.00
CA ILE A 71 3.43 17.58 -26.43
C ILE A 71 4.56 17.19 -25.45
N ILE A 72 5.16 18.17 -24.76
CA ILE A 72 6.27 17.92 -23.82
C ILE A 72 5.80 17.06 -22.63
N PRO A 73 4.81 17.48 -21.81
CA PRO A 73 4.33 16.63 -20.73
C PRO A 73 3.68 15.35 -21.24
N LEU A 74 2.98 15.35 -22.39
CA LEU A 74 2.38 14.11 -22.93
C LEU A 74 3.43 13.04 -23.25
N VAL A 75 4.49 13.39 -23.98
CA VAL A 75 5.60 12.46 -24.24
C VAL A 75 6.29 12.08 -22.93
N GLY A 76 6.46 13.03 -22.01
CA GLY A 76 6.96 12.76 -20.67
C GLY A 76 6.17 11.71 -19.90
N PHE A 77 4.84 11.81 -19.90
CA PHE A 77 3.93 10.84 -19.28
C PHE A 77 3.95 9.48 -19.97
N LEU A 78 4.13 9.45 -21.30
CA LEU A 78 4.33 8.20 -22.03
C LEU A 78 5.64 7.51 -21.62
N VAL A 79 6.74 8.25 -21.50
CA VAL A 79 8.03 7.71 -21.03
C VAL A 79 7.94 7.27 -19.57
N CYS A 80 7.25 8.06 -18.73
CA CYS A 80 7.03 7.75 -17.32
C CYS A 80 5.81 6.84 -17.08
N TYR A 81 5.30 6.14 -18.11
CA TYR A 81 4.04 5.40 -18.02
C TYR A 81 4.04 4.39 -16.88
N SER A 82 5.13 3.62 -16.75
CA SER A 82 5.25 2.59 -15.71
C SER A 82 5.15 3.15 -14.28
N PRO A 83 6.00 4.10 -13.84
CA PRO A 83 5.91 4.61 -12.47
C PRO A 83 4.64 5.43 -12.21
N VAL A 84 4.11 6.13 -13.23
CA VAL A 84 2.83 6.86 -13.11
C VAL A 84 1.69 5.87 -12.86
N ARG A 85 1.63 4.78 -13.63
CA ARG A 85 0.61 3.73 -13.47
C ARG A 85 0.76 2.98 -12.16
N LYS A 86 1.99 2.75 -11.69
CA LYS A 86 2.25 2.14 -10.38
C LYS A 86 1.68 3.01 -9.24
N TYR A 87 1.96 4.31 -9.28
CA TYR A 87 1.48 5.23 -8.25
C TYR A 87 -0.05 5.45 -8.31
N SER A 88 -0.56 5.82 -9.47
CA SER A 88 -1.97 6.19 -9.67
C SER A 88 -2.50 5.57 -10.97
N PRO A 89 -2.88 4.28 -10.96
CA PRO A 89 -3.39 3.60 -12.15
C PRO A 89 -4.68 4.23 -12.68
N VAL A 90 -4.88 4.09 -13.99
CA VAL A 90 -6.14 4.40 -14.68
C VAL A 90 -6.54 3.17 -15.47
N ASN A 91 -7.62 2.53 -15.05
CA ASN A 91 -8.15 1.29 -15.59
C ASN A 91 -9.61 1.48 -16.00
N MET A 92 -10.01 0.87 -17.11
CA MET A 92 -11.41 0.84 -17.52
C MET A 92 -12.20 -0.08 -16.60
N SER A 93 -13.29 0.42 -16.05
CA SER A 93 -14.22 -0.38 -15.25
C SER A 93 -15.02 -1.31 -16.17
N GLY A 94 -14.88 -2.62 -15.97
CA GLY A 94 -15.69 -3.65 -16.63
C GLY A 94 -16.76 -4.22 -15.70
N SER A 95 -17.67 -5.03 -16.25
CA SER A 95 -18.60 -5.83 -15.44
C SER A 95 -17.82 -6.86 -14.62
N VAL A 96 -18.09 -6.89 -13.32
CA VAL A 96 -17.53 -7.90 -12.41
C VAL A 96 -18.26 -9.23 -12.66
N PRO A 97 -17.55 -10.35 -12.89
CA PRO A 97 -18.17 -11.67 -13.02
C PRO A 97 -18.76 -12.16 -11.70
N ASP A 98 -19.84 -12.94 -11.76
CA ASP A 98 -20.49 -13.50 -10.56
C ASP A 98 -19.59 -14.46 -9.76
N SER A 99 -18.63 -15.11 -10.43
CA SER A 99 -17.66 -16.05 -9.83
C SER A 99 -16.33 -15.38 -9.47
N THR A 100 -16.37 -14.44 -8.52
CA THR A 100 -15.17 -13.81 -7.96
C THR A 100 -14.99 -14.14 -6.49
N LEU A 101 -13.73 -14.27 -6.08
CA LEU A 101 -13.32 -14.36 -4.69
C LEU A 101 -12.95 -12.96 -4.21
N LYS A 102 -13.58 -12.50 -3.13
CA LYS A 102 -13.31 -11.22 -2.49
C LYS A 102 -12.28 -11.37 -1.37
N VAL A 103 -11.13 -10.75 -1.56
CA VAL A 103 -10.07 -10.63 -0.55
C VAL A 103 -10.11 -9.24 0.06
N LEU A 104 -10.05 -9.16 1.38
CA LEU A 104 -9.95 -7.91 2.12
C LEU A 104 -8.71 -7.92 3.02
N SER A 105 -7.93 -6.85 2.98
CA SER A 105 -6.83 -6.60 3.93
C SER A 105 -7.11 -5.32 4.71
N PHE A 106 -6.88 -5.34 6.02
CA PHE A 106 -7.13 -4.17 6.86
C PHE A 106 -6.28 -4.17 8.12
N ASN A 107 -5.41 -3.17 8.27
CA ASN A 107 -4.82 -2.83 9.56
C ASN A 107 -5.90 -2.17 10.43
N VAL A 108 -6.33 -2.87 11.48
CA VAL A 108 -7.48 -2.45 12.29
C VAL A 108 -7.09 -1.58 13.48
N GLN A 109 -5.79 -1.28 13.66
CA GLN A 109 -5.30 -0.44 14.76
C GLN A 109 -5.86 -0.90 16.13
N ASN A 110 -5.72 -2.19 16.43
CA ASN A 110 -6.31 -2.84 17.62
C ASN A 110 -7.82 -2.57 17.77
N PHE A 111 -8.53 -2.60 16.64
CA PHE A 111 -9.97 -2.32 16.51
C PHE A 111 -10.38 -0.92 16.98
N GLY A 112 -9.47 0.05 16.88
CA GLY A 112 -9.67 1.43 17.31
C GLY A 112 -9.53 1.64 18.82
N TYR A 113 -9.05 0.64 19.55
CA TYR A 113 -8.79 0.73 20.99
C TYR A 113 -7.29 0.84 21.27
N SER A 114 -6.94 1.59 22.31
CA SER A 114 -5.62 1.46 22.93
C SER A 114 -5.57 0.17 23.75
N VAL A 115 -4.36 -0.34 24.03
CA VAL A 115 -4.14 -1.58 24.81
C VAL A 115 -4.78 -1.53 26.20
N ASP A 116 -4.97 -0.33 26.75
CA ASP A 116 -5.58 0.00 28.04
C ASP A 116 -7.02 0.57 27.93
N GLY A 117 -7.54 0.71 26.71
CA GLY A 117 -8.85 1.29 26.45
C GLY A 117 -9.97 0.32 26.85
N SER A 118 -11.00 0.86 27.50
CA SER A 118 -12.26 0.11 27.69
C SER A 118 -13.11 0.20 26.42
N PRO A 119 -13.76 -0.90 26.00
CA PRO A 119 -14.72 -0.82 24.92
C PRO A 119 -15.87 0.11 25.35
N GLY A 120 -16.27 1.02 24.47
CA GLY A 120 -17.44 1.85 24.68
C GLY A 120 -18.74 1.02 24.61
N ASP A 121 -19.87 1.67 24.86
CA ASP A 121 -21.18 1.03 24.74
C ASP A 121 -21.53 0.74 23.27
N GLY A 122 -21.90 -0.51 22.98
CA GLY A 122 -22.39 -0.94 21.67
C GLY A 122 -21.37 -1.76 20.84
N PRO A 123 -21.78 -2.26 19.65
CA PRO A 123 -20.93 -3.09 18.81
C PRO A 123 -19.78 -2.28 18.20
N ASN A 124 -18.59 -2.87 18.13
CA ASN A 124 -17.44 -2.24 17.53
C ASN A 124 -17.69 -1.97 16.02
N PRO A 125 -17.47 -0.73 15.53
CA PRO A 125 -17.75 -0.39 14.13
C PRO A 125 -16.88 -1.16 13.12
N ILE A 126 -15.64 -1.49 13.46
CA ILE A 126 -14.75 -2.30 12.63
C ILE A 126 -15.29 -3.73 12.51
N VAL A 127 -15.70 -4.35 13.63
CA VAL A 127 -16.33 -5.69 13.60
C VAL A 127 -17.57 -5.68 12.72
N SER A 128 -18.42 -4.67 12.90
CA SER A 128 -19.63 -4.46 12.09
C SER A 128 -19.33 -4.28 10.60
N TYR A 129 -18.26 -3.55 10.25
CA TYR A 129 -17.81 -3.38 8.88
C TYR A 129 -17.33 -4.70 8.28
N LEU A 130 -16.48 -5.44 8.99
CA LEU A 130 -15.95 -6.73 8.55
C LEU A 130 -17.08 -7.73 8.29
N ALA A 131 -18.09 -7.78 9.16
CA ALA A 131 -19.29 -8.60 8.99
C ALA A 131 -20.07 -8.24 7.71
N ARG A 132 -20.26 -6.94 7.44
CA ARG A 132 -20.96 -6.45 6.25
C ARG A 132 -20.14 -6.52 4.96
N SER A 133 -18.81 -6.68 5.07
CA SER A 133 -17.92 -6.69 3.92
C SER A 133 -18.23 -7.84 2.95
N LYS A 134 -18.78 -8.96 3.44
CA LYS A 134 -19.01 -10.20 2.68
C LYS A 134 -17.76 -10.65 1.91
N ALA A 135 -16.57 -10.41 2.47
CA ALA A 135 -15.35 -10.99 1.93
C ALA A 135 -15.36 -12.52 2.08
N ASP A 136 -14.59 -13.19 1.24
CA ASP A 136 -14.37 -14.64 1.34
C ASP A 136 -13.13 -14.91 2.20
N ILE A 137 -12.14 -14.02 2.12
CA ILE A 137 -10.90 -14.06 2.89
C ILE A 137 -10.64 -12.65 3.45
N ILE A 138 -10.44 -12.55 4.75
CA ILE A 138 -10.09 -11.31 5.46
C ILE A 138 -8.74 -11.52 6.14
N CYS A 139 -7.78 -10.64 5.84
CA CYS A 139 -6.47 -10.57 6.47
C CYS A 139 -6.37 -9.28 7.29
N LEU A 140 -6.18 -9.39 8.60
CA LEU A 140 -6.08 -8.24 9.50
C LEU A 140 -4.66 -8.10 10.05
N GLN A 141 -4.23 -6.84 10.22
CA GLN A 141 -2.98 -6.42 10.87
C GLN A 141 -3.31 -5.56 12.11
N GLU A 142 -2.39 -5.48 13.08
CA GLU A 142 -2.62 -4.89 14.41
C GLU A 142 -3.95 -5.37 15.01
N ALA A 143 -4.23 -6.65 14.81
CA ALA A 143 -5.51 -7.22 15.13
C ALA A 143 -5.45 -7.83 16.53
N ASN A 144 -4.82 -7.16 17.50
CA ASN A 144 -4.98 -7.58 18.89
C ASN A 144 -6.35 -7.07 19.38
N GLY A 145 -7.25 -8.01 19.64
CA GLY A 145 -8.63 -7.69 20.03
C GLY A 145 -9.05 -8.42 21.29
N GLN A 146 -8.12 -8.67 22.21
CA GLN A 146 -8.45 -9.36 23.48
C GLN A 146 -9.57 -8.65 24.24
N VAL A 147 -9.58 -7.31 24.22
CA VAL A 147 -10.61 -6.47 24.86
C VAL A 147 -12.02 -6.71 24.29
N ILE A 148 -12.13 -7.08 23.01
CA ILE A 148 -13.41 -7.32 22.32
C ILE A 148 -13.57 -8.78 21.87
N LYS A 149 -12.87 -9.72 22.51
CA LYS A 149 -12.84 -11.12 22.09
C LYS A 149 -14.23 -11.75 21.98
N ALA A 150 -15.11 -11.49 22.97
CA ALA A 150 -16.47 -12.02 22.96
C ALA A 150 -17.30 -11.52 21.75
N GLU A 151 -17.10 -10.27 21.32
CA GLU A 151 -17.76 -9.73 20.14
C GLU A 151 -17.21 -10.36 18.86
N LEU A 152 -15.88 -10.48 18.74
CA LEU A 152 -15.24 -11.14 17.61
C LEU A 152 -15.71 -12.60 17.45
N ASP A 153 -15.73 -13.37 18.54
CA ASP A 153 -16.16 -14.76 18.53
C ASP A 153 -17.65 -14.87 18.16
N SER A 154 -18.50 -14.00 18.71
CA SER A 154 -19.96 -14.05 18.48
C SER A 154 -20.42 -13.53 17.12
N VAL A 155 -19.68 -12.60 16.51
CA VAL A 155 -20.01 -12.02 15.20
C VAL A 155 -19.17 -12.66 14.11
N MET A 156 -17.85 -12.50 14.17
CA MET A 156 -16.94 -12.98 13.12
C MET A 156 -16.81 -14.49 13.13
N GLY A 157 -16.71 -15.10 14.32
CA GLY A 157 -16.64 -16.57 14.45
C GLY A 157 -17.89 -17.29 13.94
N ARG A 158 -19.06 -16.66 13.97
CA ARG A 158 -20.29 -17.20 13.34
C ARG A 158 -20.31 -17.05 11.83
N LEU A 159 -19.73 -15.97 11.29
CA LEU A 159 -19.71 -15.70 9.85
C LEU A 159 -18.60 -16.45 9.11
N TYR A 160 -17.52 -16.77 9.81
CA TYR A 160 -16.34 -17.44 9.28
C TYR A 160 -15.97 -18.62 10.18
N SER A 161 -16.38 -19.82 9.76
CA SER A 161 -16.10 -21.07 10.48
C SER A 161 -14.61 -21.42 10.55
N HIS A 162 -13.78 -20.75 9.76
CA HIS A 162 -12.33 -20.94 9.73
C HIS A 162 -11.63 -19.61 9.99
N HIS A 163 -10.84 -19.57 11.06
CA HIS A 163 -10.05 -18.40 11.41
C HIS A 163 -8.74 -18.82 12.09
N SER A 164 -7.77 -17.91 12.08
CA SER A 164 -6.45 -18.09 12.69
C SER A 164 -5.99 -16.78 13.31
N GLU A 165 -5.27 -16.88 14.43
CA GLU A 165 -4.65 -15.75 15.13
C GLU A 165 -3.17 -16.05 15.35
N GLU A 166 -2.30 -15.12 14.98
CA GLU A 166 -0.85 -15.26 15.16
C GLU A 166 -0.29 -14.06 15.90
N LEU A 167 0.17 -14.29 17.13
CA LEU A 167 0.71 -13.27 18.03
C LEU A 167 2.23 -13.13 17.90
N LYS A 168 2.72 -11.90 17.85
CA LYS A 168 4.13 -11.55 18.02
C LYS A 168 4.40 -11.22 19.48
N ASP A 169 4.93 -12.18 20.23
CA ASP A 169 5.11 -12.07 21.69
C ASP A 169 5.91 -10.84 22.13
N SER A 170 6.91 -10.43 21.34
CA SER A 170 7.78 -9.29 21.65
C SER A 170 7.08 -7.93 21.60
N SER A 171 5.98 -7.80 20.86
CA SER A 171 5.28 -6.51 20.67
C SER A 171 3.80 -6.54 21.01
N GLY A 172 3.19 -7.73 21.08
CA GLY A 172 1.75 -7.87 21.20
C GLY A 172 0.99 -7.65 19.88
N ASP A 173 1.68 -7.41 18.77
CA ASP A 173 1.07 -7.34 17.44
C ASP A 173 0.46 -8.69 17.06
N MET A 174 -0.67 -8.68 16.36
CA MET A 174 -1.38 -9.89 16.00
C MET A 174 -1.89 -9.81 14.57
N LEU A 175 -1.62 -10.85 13.79
CA LEU A 175 -2.29 -11.06 12.52
C LEU A 175 -3.48 -11.98 12.72
N ARG A 176 -4.59 -11.65 12.07
CA ARG A 176 -5.76 -12.51 12.02
C ARG A 176 -6.13 -12.84 10.58
N LEU A 177 -6.59 -14.05 10.36
CA LEU A 177 -7.23 -14.46 9.11
C LEU A 177 -8.63 -14.99 9.42
N TYR A 178 -9.64 -14.50 8.69
CA TYR A 178 -10.97 -15.12 8.63
C TYR A 178 -11.22 -15.62 7.21
N SER A 179 -11.71 -16.84 7.06
CA SER A 179 -11.89 -17.50 5.77
C SER A 179 -13.20 -18.25 5.71
N ARG A 180 -13.89 -18.19 4.56
CA ARG A 180 -15.01 -19.09 4.23
C ARG A 180 -14.54 -20.49 3.86
N PHE A 181 -13.24 -20.65 3.63
CA PHE A 181 -12.58 -21.85 3.18
C PHE A 181 -11.76 -22.49 4.31
N PRO A 182 -11.71 -23.83 4.43
CA PRO A 182 -10.91 -24.52 5.44
C PRO A 182 -9.44 -24.11 5.43
N ILE A 183 -8.86 -23.89 6.61
CA ILE A 183 -7.43 -23.65 6.79
C ILE A 183 -6.74 -25.00 6.98
N LYS A 184 -5.92 -25.42 6.02
CA LYS A 184 -5.17 -26.69 6.07
C LYS A 184 -3.84 -26.56 6.79
N ARG A 185 -3.17 -25.42 6.65
CA ARG A 185 -1.86 -25.17 7.25
C ARG A 185 -1.68 -23.69 7.57
N VAL A 186 -0.97 -23.41 8.66
CA VAL A 186 -0.52 -22.07 9.08
C VAL A 186 0.98 -22.14 9.31
N GLU A 187 1.73 -21.18 8.76
CA GLU A 187 3.18 -21.12 8.88
C GLU A 187 3.65 -19.67 9.00
N ARG A 188 4.52 -19.37 9.97
CA ARG A 188 5.16 -18.06 10.07
C ARG A 188 6.31 -17.97 9.08
N ILE A 189 6.37 -16.89 8.30
CA ILE A 189 7.53 -16.59 7.47
C ILE A 189 8.59 -15.95 8.37
N HIS A 190 9.69 -16.66 8.58
CA HIS A 190 10.72 -16.25 9.54
C HIS A 190 11.65 -15.16 8.99
N TYR A 191 11.76 -14.07 9.75
CA TYR A 191 12.76 -13.01 9.61
C TYR A 191 12.96 -12.31 10.96
N GLN A 192 14.08 -11.61 11.14
CA GLN A 192 14.32 -10.83 12.34
C GLN A 192 13.40 -9.62 12.39
N SER A 193 12.65 -9.48 13.49
CA SER A 193 11.72 -8.38 13.72
C SER A 193 11.32 -8.35 15.18
N TYR A 194 11.26 -7.15 15.78
CA TYR A 194 10.70 -6.94 17.11
C TYR A 194 9.16 -6.83 17.07
N GLY A 195 8.65 -6.01 16.16
CA GLY A 195 7.24 -5.61 16.14
C GLY A 195 6.33 -6.47 15.28
N ASN A 196 6.89 -6.98 14.18
CA ASN A 196 6.17 -7.30 12.97
C ASN A 196 6.31 -8.79 12.60
N LEU A 197 5.34 -9.32 11.85
CA LEU A 197 5.32 -10.70 11.38
C LEU A 197 4.58 -10.85 10.06
N SER A 198 4.84 -11.97 9.38
CA SER A 198 4.13 -12.39 8.18
C SER A 198 3.75 -13.85 8.31
N VAL A 199 2.54 -14.20 7.91
CA VAL A 199 1.97 -15.53 8.09
C VAL A 199 1.42 -16.03 6.76
N ALA A 200 1.79 -17.25 6.42
CA ALA A 200 1.31 -18.01 5.29
C ALA A 200 0.24 -19.01 5.73
N TYR A 201 -0.86 -19.04 5.00
CA TYR A 201 -2.00 -19.93 5.20
C TYR A 201 -2.22 -20.74 3.93
N VAL A 202 -2.36 -22.05 4.05
CA VAL A 202 -2.85 -22.88 2.95
C VAL A 202 -4.34 -23.10 3.16
N LEU A 203 -5.15 -22.56 2.27
CA LEU A 203 -6.61 -22.68 2.30
C LEU A 203 -7.10 -23.68 1.26
N ASP A 204 -8.16 -24.41 1.57
CA ASP A 204 -8.87 -25.26 0.61
C ASP A 204 -9.98 -24.48 -0.11
N VAL A 205 -9.64 -23.88 -1.26
CA VAL A 205 -10.58 -23.10 -2.05
C VAL A 205 -11.23 -23.99 -3.10
N ASN A 206 -12.37 -24.59 -2.75
CA ASN A 206 -13.16 -25.47 -3.60
C ASN A 206 -12.39 -26.71 -4.11
N GLY A 207 -11.64 -27.37 -3.23
CA GLY A 207 -10.88 -28.59 -3.53
C GLY A 207 -9.44 -28.33 -3.99
N GLU A 208 -9.00 -27.08 -4.02
CA GLU A 208 -7.64 -26.70 -4.43
C GLU A 208 -6.93 -25.89 -3.35
N ASP A 209 -5.69 -26.25 -3.08
CA ASP A 209 -4.83 -25.54 -2.13
C ASP A 209 -4.46 -24.17 -2.70
N VAL A 210 -4.75 -23.11 -1.95
CA VAL A 210 -4.38 -21.72 -2.27
C VAL A 210 -3.54 -21.16 -1.13
N LEU A 211 -2.36 -20.65 -1.45
CA LEU A 211 -1.51 -19.95 -0.50
C LEU A 211 -2.01 -18.51 -0.31
N VAL A 212 -2.32 -18.14 0.92
CA VAL A 212 -2.61 -16.76 1.33
C VAL A 212 -1.51 -16.28 2.26
N VAL A 213 -0.91 -15.13 1.97
CA VAL A 213 0.11 -14.52 2.85
C VAL A 213 -0.43 -13.21 3.40
N ASN A 214 -0.53 -13.09 4.71
CA ASN A 214 -0.85 -11.85 5.42
C ASN A 214 0.45 -11.26 5.99
N ASN A 215 0.78 -10.04 5.59
CA ASN A 215 2.00 -9.35 6.00
C ASN A 215 1.67 -8.12 6.86
N HIS A 216 2.45 -7.91 7.91
CA HIS A 216 2.60 -6.60 8.52
C HIS A 216 4.10 -6.37 8.65
N LEU A 217 4.66 -5.57 7.75
CA LEU A 217 6.11 -5.30 7.69
C LEU A 217 6.49 -4.12 8.57
N GLU A 218 7.77 -4.02 8.94
CA GLU A 218 8.35 -2.97 9.82
C GLU A 218 7.70 -1.60 9.59
N SER A 219 7.24 -0.94 10.64
CA SER A 219 6.64 0.39 10.50
C SER A 219 7.68 1.47 10.16
N ASN A 220 7.23 2.67 9.76
CA ASN A 220 8.13 3.80 9.54
C ASN A 220 8.69 4.42 10.84
N LEU A 221 8.37 3.86 12.02
CA LEU A 221 8.86 4.29 13.34
C LEU A 221 8.63 5.79 13.64
N LEU A 222 7.60 6.37 13.01
CA LEU A 222 7.17 7.73 13.25
C LEU A 222 6.36 7.80 14.54
N ASN A 223 6.91 8.49 15.54
CA ASN A 223 6.25 8.76 16.80
C ASN A 223 5.28 9.96 16.65
N PRO A 224 4.44 10.25 17.66
CA PRO A 224 3.49 11.36 17.58
C PRO A 224 4.13 12.73 17.28
N THR A 225 5.36 12.98 17.76
CA THR A 225 6.11 14.21 17.48
C THR A 225 6.51 14.31 16.02
N ASP A 226 7.06 13.24 15.42
CA ASP A 226 7.42 13.24 14.00
C ASP A 226 6.16 13.43 13.11
N LYS A 227 5.05 12.79 13.49
CA LYS A 227 3.78 12.93 12.78
C LYS A 227 3.25 14.37 12.84
N ALA A 228 3.41 15.05 13.97
CA ALA A 228 3.06 16.46 14.11
C ALA A 228 4.02 17.38 13.30
N GLY A 229 5.32 17.09 13.33
CA GLY A 229 6.32 17.79 12.53
C GLY A 229 6.05 17.72 11.04
N PHE A 230 5.74 16.52 10.51
CA PHE A 230 5.29 16.34 9.13
C PHE A 230 4.03 17.16 8.80
N LYS A 231 3.03 17.16 9.69
CA LYS A 231 1.79 17.93 9.49
C LYS A 231 2.06 19.43 9.38
N ASN A 232 2.92 19.96 10.23
CA ASN A 232 3.31 21.38 10.22
C ASN A 232 4.11 21.72 8.95
N LEU A 233 5.00 20.81 8.52
CA LEU A 233 5.75 20.93 7.26
C LEU A 233 4.81 21.05 6.06
N VAL A 234 3.83 20.15 5.92
CA VAL A 234 2.88 20.13 4.80
C VAL A 234 2.00 21.38 4.77
N LYS A 235 1.62 21.90 5.94
CA LYS A 235 0.84 23.14 6.04
C LYS A 235 1.65 24.42 5.77
N GLY A 236 2.97 24.33 5.70
CA GLY A 236 3.84 25.51 5.58
C GLY A 236 3.90 26.35 6.86
N GLU A 237 3.67 25.73 8.03
CA GLU A 237 3.70 26.40 9.34
C GLU A 237 5.13 26.50 9.93
N LEU A 238 6.14 25.98 9.23
CA LEU A 238 7.55 25.99 9.67
C LEU A 238 8.38 27.04 8.91
N GLY A 239 9.32 27.68 9.60
CA GLY A 239 10.33 28.52 8.97
C GLY A 239 11.27 27.72 8.06
N ARG A 240 11.97 28.37 7.14
CA ARG A 240 12.85 27.70 6.14
C ARG A 240 13.87 26.75 6.79
N HIS A 241 14.50 27.17 7.89
CA HIS A 241 15.52 26.38 8.57
C HIS A 241 14.91 25.17 9.28
N GLU A 242 13.82 25.37 10.01
CA GLU A 242 13.07 24.32 10.71
C GLU A 242 12.51 23.28 9.72
N ALA A 243 11.92 23.74 8.61
CA ALA A 243 11.42 22.87 7.55
C ALA A 243 12.52 21.96 6.99
N ARG A 244 13.74 22.49 6.81
CA ARG A 244 14.89 21.70 6.34
C ARG A 244 15.33 20.66 7.37
N GLN A 245 15.39 21.03 8.65
CA GLN A 245 15.76 20.12 9.73
C GLN A 245 14.73 18.99 9.88
N GLU A 246 13.44 19.34 9.92
CA GLU A 246 12.34 18.39 10.00
C GLU A 246 12.34 17.42 8.81
N SER A 247 12.49 17.95 7.58
CA SER A 247 12.57 17.10 6.37
C SER A 247 13.73 16.12 6.44
N THR A 248 14.90 16.55 6.93
CA THR A 248 16.09 15.70 7.04
C THR A 248 15.86 14.58 8.07
N HIS A 249 15.34 14.94 9.24
CA HIS A 249 15.01 13.99 10.32
C HIS A 249 14.01 12.91 9.85
N LEU A 250 12.96 13.31 9.14
CA LEU A 250 11.97 12.37 8.58
C LEU A 250 12.59 11.44 7.55
N ILE A 251 13.43 11.97 6.65
CA ILE A 251 14.17 11.16 5.66
C ILE A 251 15.05 10.12 6.36
N ASP A 252 15.78 10.51 7.40
CA ASP A 252 16.67 9.61 8.14
C ASP A 252 15.89 8.48 8.83
N LYS A 253 14.71 8.79 9.40
CA LYS A 253 13.82 7.78 9.98
C LYS A 253 13.28 6.80 8.95
N LEU A 254 12.77 7.31 7.82
CA LEU A 254 12.25 6.49 6.73
C LEU A 254 13.36 5.60 6.13
N ALA A 255 14.57 6.15 6.00
CA ALA A 255 15.75 5.43 5.57
C ALA A 255 16.12 4.30 6.55
N ALA A 256 16.10 4.57 7.86
CA ALA A 256 16.36 3.55 8.87
C ALA A 256 15.30 2.44 8.89
N ALA A 257 14.03 2.81 8.78
CA ALA A 257 12.91 1.87 8.75
C ALA A 257 12.96 0.96 7.51
N SER A 258 13.08 1.54 6.30
CA SER A 258 13.19 0.77 5.05
C SER A 258 14.40 -0.19 5.04
N ARG A 259 15.54 0.22 5.62
CA ARG A 259 16.72 -0.66 5.77
C ARG A 259 16.39 -1.90 6.61
N LYS A 260 15.66 -1.73 7.72
CA LYS A 260 15.20 -2.86 8.56
C LYS A 260 14.15 -3.72 7.87
N ARG A 261 13.30 -3.10 7.05
CA ARG A 261 12.22 -3.77 6.31
C ARG A 261 12.73 -4.64 5.16
N ALA A 262 13.81 -4.24 4.48
CA ALA A 262 14.39 -4.95 3.34
C ALA A 262 14.54 -6.48 3.53
N PRO A 263 15.19 -7.00 4.59
CA PRO A 263 15.31 -8.44 4.80
C PRO A 263 13.97 -9.14 5.08
N GLN A 264 12.97 -8.43 5.61
CA GLN A 264 11.61 -8.97 5.80
C GLN A 264 10.95 -9.19 4.43
N VAL A 265 11.02 -8.17 3.56
CA VAL A 265 10.55 -8.24 2.16
C VAL A 265 11.24 -9.38 1.42
N ASP A 266 12.57 -9.51 1.55
CA ASP A 266 13.34 -10.56 0.89
C ASP A 266 12.92 -11.96 1.35
N SER A 267 12.65 -12.12 2.65
CA SER A 267 12.20 -13.39 3.23
C SER A 267 10.81 -13.79 2.72
N VAL A 268 9.89 -12.83 2.64
CA VAL A 268 8.54 -13.03 2.07
C VAL A 268 8.63 -13.35 0.58
N ALA A 269 9.42 -12.60 -0.19
CA ALA A 269 9.61 -12.83 -1.62
C ALA A 269 10.18 -14.24 -1.88
N ALA A 270 11.20 -14.64 -1.11
CA ALA A 270 11.80 -15.97 -1.22
C ALA A 270 10.80 -17.07 -0.84
N TYR A 271 9.96 -16.86 0.19
CA TYR A 271 8.91 -17.80 0.57
C TYR A 271 7.89 -17.98 -0.56
N VAL A 272 7.39 -16.88 -1.10
CA VAL A 272 6.42 -16.87 -2.21
C VAL A 272 7.00 -17.53 -3.45
N ALA A 273 8.23 -17.21 -3.84
CA ALA A 273 8.90 -17.78 -5.01
C ALA A 273 9.00 -19.31 -4.95
N ARG A 274 9.12 -19.92 -3.76
CA ARG A 274 9.14 -21.39 -3.60
C ARG A 274 7.77 -22.06 -3.85
N HIS A 275 6.68 -21.30 -3.82
CA HIS A 275 5.30 -21.79 -3.92
C HIS A 275 4.63 -21.43 -5.24
N ILE A 276 5.05 -20.34 -5.89
CA ILE A 276 4.60 -19.97 -7.23
C ILE A 276 4.80 -21.15 -8.20
N GLY A 277 3.79 -21.41 -9.02
CA GLY A 277 3.76 -22.52 -9.96
C GLY A 277 3.27 -23.85 -9.37
N ARG A 278 3.35 -24.03 -8.04
CA ARG A 278 2.83 -25.23 -7.33
C ARG A 278 1.38 -25.08 -6.90
N MET A 279 1.00 -23.87 -6.49
CA MET A 279 -0.36 -23.52 -6.09
C MET A 279 -0.65 -22.05 -6.39
N PRO A 280 -1.93 -21.64 -6.54
CA PRO A 280 -2.29 -20.23 -6.59
C PRO A 280 -1.86 -19.48 -5.34
N VAL A 281 -1.42 -18.23 -5.52
CA VAL A 281 -0.95 -17.38 -4.43
C VAL A 281 -1.78 -16.09 -4.38
N ILE A 282 -2.19 -15.71 -3.19
CA ILE A 282 -2.71 -14.39 -2.84
C ILE A 282 -1.82 -13.85 -1.73
N LEU A 283 -1.32 -12.64 -1.87
CA LEU A 283 -0.48 -12.00 -0.87
C LEU A 283 -1.02 -10.61 -0.57
N CYS A 284 -1.19 -10.27 0.69
CA CYS A 284 -1.69 -8.96 1.06
C CYS A 284 -1.12 -8.49 2.40
N GLY A 285 -1.46 -7.26 2.78
CA GLY A 285 -1.13 -6.72 4.09
C GLY A 285 -0.65 -5.29 4.05
N ASP A 286 -0.24 -4.82 5.22
CA ASP A 286 0.40 -3.52 5.40
C ASP A 286 1.91 -3.67 5.19
N PHE A 287 2.40 -3.07 4.11
CA PHE A 287 3.81 -3.10 3.76
C PHE A 287 4.57 -1.93 4.38
N ASN A 288 3.88 -0.93 4.92
CA ASN A 288 4.46 0.34 5.38
C ASN A 288 5.31 1.08 4.31
N GLU A 289 5.16 0.73 3.03
CA GLU A 289 5.86 1.35 1.89
C GLU A 289 4.92 1.83 0.80
N SER A 290 5.29 2.95 0.17
CA SER A 290 4.53 3.54 -0.94
C SER A 290 4.52 2.64 -2.18
N PRO A 291 3.67 2.91 -3.19
CA PRO A 291 3.67 2.11 -4.42
C PRO A 291 5.01 2.09 -5.15
N ILE A 292 5.82 3.17 -5.07
CA ILE A 292 7.16 3.20 -5.65
C ILE A 292 8.15 2.89 -4.53
N SER A 293 8.38 1.60 -4.31
CA SER A 293 9.22 1.12 -3.22
C SER A 293 9.82 -0.26 -3.49
N TYR A 294 10.83 -0.61 -2.69
CA TYR A 294 11.52 -1.89 -2.79
C TYR A 294 10.59 -3.07 -2.49
N ALA A 295 9.70 -2.96 -1.49
CA ALA A 295 8.71 -4.00 -1.22
C ALA A 295 7.82 -4.28 -2.43
N HIS A 296 7.31 -3.23 -3.06
CA HIS A 296 6.51 -3.33 -4.29
C HIS A 296 7.30 -3.98 -5.42
N TYR A 297 8.50 -3.47 -5.71
CA TYR A 297 9.33 -4.02 -6.78
C TYR A 297 9.63 -5.51 -6.59
N ARG A 298 9.93 -5.94 -5.36
CA ARG A 298 10.20 -7.36 -5.06
C ARG A 298 8.98 -8.25 -5.23
N MET A 299 7.78 -7.80 -4.85
CA MET A 299 6.55 -8.56 -5.03
C MET A 299 6.06 -8.56 -6.48
N GLU A 300 6.14 -7.43 -7.19
CA GLU A 300 5.71 -7.31 -8.59
C GLU A 300 6.54 -8.19 -9.56
N ASN A 301 7.79 -8.49 -9.21
CA ASN A 301 8.60 -9.42 -9.99
C ASN A 301 8.14 -10.89 -9.86
N LEU A 302 7.23 -11.17 -8.92
CA LEU A 302 6.72 -12.51 -8.63
C LEU A 302 5.21 -12.63 -8.87
N LEU A 303 4.45 -11.57 -8.59
CA LEU A 303 3.01 -11.54 -8.54
C LEU A 303 2.46 -10.31 -9.28
N THR A 304 1.20 -10.37 -9.66
CA THR A 304 0.47 -9.21 -10.19
C THR A 304 0.00 -8.32 -9.05
N ASP A 305 0.33 -7.03 -9.05
CA ASP A 305 -0.28 -6.03 -8.17
C ASP A 305 -1.76 -5.83 -8.57
N CYS A 306 -2.67 -6.22 -7.68
CA CYS A 306 -4.11 -6.19 -7.93
C CYS A 306 -4.65 -4.74 -8.00
N TYR A 307 -4.09 -3.81 -7.23
CA TYR A 307 -4.51 -2.42 -7.25
C TYR A 307 -4.07 -1.73 -8.54
N VAL A 308 -2.82 -1.94 -8.94
CA VAL A 308 -2.31 -1.42 -10.22
C VAL A 308 -3.06 -2.05 -11.40
N SER A 309 -3.44 -3.33 -11.32
CA SER A 309 -4.19 -4.02 -12.38
C SER A 309 -5.66 -3.59 -12.50
N ALA A 310 -6.36 -3.33 -11.39
CA ALA A 310 -7.82 -3.19 -11.40
C ALA A 310 -8.38 -2.05 -10.52
N GLY A 311 -7.51 -1.26 -9.89
CA GLY A 311 -7.86 -0.05 -9.15
C GLY A 311 -7.74 1.21 -9.98
N ASN A 312 -8.09 2.35 -9.39
CA ASN A 312 -8.02 3.66 -10.02
C ASN A 312 -7.53 4.72 -9.01
N GLY A 313 -6.74 5.68 -9.48
CA GLY A 313 -6.24 6.77 -8.65
C GLY A 313 -5.17 6.35 -7.63
N PRO A 314 -4.78 7.23 -6.71
CA PRO A 314 -3.68 6.98 -5.78
C PRO A 314 -4.01 5.96 -4.68
N GLY A 315 -5.30 5.70 -4.39
CA GLY A 315 -5.72 4.65 -3.47
C GLY A 315 -5.16 4.80 -2.06
N TRP A 316 -5.24 6.00 -1.48
CA TRP A 316 -4.71 6.26 -0.14
C TRP A 316 -5.33 5.33 0.89
N SER A 317 -4.51 4.47 1.50
CA SER A 317 -4.93 3.56 2.56
C SER A 317 -4.56 4.10 3.93
N TYR A 318 -3.52 4.90 4.07
CA TYR A 318 -3.21 5.64 5.28
C TYR A 318 -3.65 7.10 5.17
N HIS A 319 -4.24 7.67 6.24
CA HIS A 319 -4.86 9.01 6.18
C HIS A 319 -4.64 9.90 7.40
N ARG A 320 -3.72 9.57 8.32
CA ARG A 320 -3.49 10.38 9.52
C ARG A 320 -2.38 11.42 9.35
N SER A 321 -2.47 12.46 10.18
CA SER A 321 -1.44 13.51 10.31
C SER A 321 -1.05 14.20 9.00
N GLY A 322 -1.98 14.29 8.05
CA GLY A 322 -1.73 14.88 6.73
C GLY A 322 -0.95 13.97 5.78
N MET A 323 -0.60 12.75 6.20
CA MET A 323 -0.01 11.74 5.33
C MET A 323 -1.12 10.99 4.61
N TYR A 324 -1.13 11.08 3.29
CA TYR A 324 -2.05 10.36 2.41
C TYR A 324 -1.24 9.47 1.47
N VAL A 325 -1.07 8.21 1.85
CA VAL A 325 -0.22 7.24 1.14
C VAL A 325 -0.92 5.89 1.02
N ARG A 326 -0.60 5.13 -0.03
CA ARG A 326 -1.03 3.73 -0.18
C ARG A 326 0.09 2.82 0.32
N ILE A 327 -0.16 2.16 1.45
CA ILE A 327 0.79 1.23 2.09
C ILE A 327 0.21 -0.17 2.29
N ASP A 328 -1.09 -0.31 2.15
CA ASP A 328 -1.81 -1.58 2.17
C ASP A 328 -1.98 -2.11 0.74
N ASN A 329 -1.64 -3.38 0.52
CA ASN A 329 -1.56 -3.93 -0.83
C ASN A 329 -2.17 -5.34 -0.91
N ILE A 330 -2.58 -5.72 -2.13
CA ILE A 330 -3.00 -7.07 -2.48
C ILE A 330 -2.35 -7.43 -3.82
N PHE A 331 -1.72 -8.59 -3.86
CA PHE A 331 -1.05 -9.21 -5.00
C PHE A 331 -1.62 -10.61 -5.24
N CYS A 332 -1.55 -11.10 -6.46
CA CYS A 332 -1.95 -12.47 -6.79
C CYS A 332 -1.07 -13.10 -7.87
N SER A 333 -0.97 -14.43 -7.87
CA SER A 333 -0.32 -15.16 -8.97
C SER A 333 -1.15 -15.07 -10.26
N ASP A 334 -0.54 -15.46 -11.37
CA ASP A 334 -1.15 -15.57 -12.71
C ASP A 334 -2.40 -16.49 -12.74
N ASN A 335 -2.57 -17.35 -11.75
CA ASN A 335 -3.80 -18.12 -11.51
C ASN A 335 -5.03 -17.24 -11.25
N TRP A 336 -4.85 -15.96 -10.94
CA TRP A 336 -5.92 -15.03 -10.59
C TRP A 336 -5.88 -13.81 -11.51
N LYS A 337 -7.06 -13.33 -11.88
CA LYS A 337 -7.22 -12.05 -12.55
C LYS A 337 -7.95 -11.08 -11.62
N PRO A 338 -7.31 -9.94 -11.27
CA PRO A 338 -7.99 -8.85 -10.58
C PRO A 338 -9.04 -8.21 -11.50
N TYR A 339 -10.29 -8.15 -11.03
CA TYR A 339 -11.39 -7.49 -11.76
C TYR A 339 -11.76 -6.14 -11.20
N GLN A 340 -11.61 -5.99 -9.88
CA GLN A 340 -11.80 -4.73 -9.19
C GLN A 340 -10.84 -4.71 -8.01
N CYS A 341 -10.22 -3.57 -7.75
CA CYS A 341 -9.60 -3.34 -6.47
C CYS A 341 -9.86 -1.91 -6.00
N ARG A 342 -10.14 -1.74 -4.71
CA ARG A 342 -10.46 -0.44 -4.13
C ARG A 342 -10.00 -0.34 -2.70
N VAL A 343 -9.62 0.86 -2.30
CA VAL A 343 -9.56 1.25 -0.90
C VAL A 343 -10.92 1.85 -0.52
N ASP A 344 -11.49 1.42 0.60
CA ASP A 344 -12.81 1.86 1.07
C ASP A 344 -12.65 2.88 2.20
N ASP A 345 -12.74 4.16 1.86
CA ASP A 345 -12.49 5.31 2.74
C ASP A 345 -13.69 5.71 3.62
N LYS A 346 -14.72 4.86 3.65
CA LYS A 346 -15.96 5.11 4.40
C LYS A 346 -15.85 4.83 5.90
N ILE A 347 -14.93 3.95 6.30
CA ILE A 347 -14.66 3.60 7.70
C ILE A 347 -13.42 4.36 8.19
N LYS A 348 -13.49 5.04 9.33
CA LYS A 348 -12.44 5.97 9.82
C LYS A 348 -11.92 5.64 11.23
N GLU A 349 -12.39 4.53 11.77
CA GLU A 349 -12.12 4.01 13.11
C GLU A 349 -10.71 3.44 13.25
N SER A 350 -10.03 3.17 12.13
CA SER A 350 -8.58 2.92 12.05
C SER A 350 -7.88 4.09 11.34
N ASP A 351 -6.59 4.27 11.59
CA ASP A 351 -5.73 5.14 10.78
C ASP A 351 -5.44 4.62 9.37
N HIS A 352 -5.81 3.37 9.12
CA HIS A 352 -5.87 2.76 7.80
C HIS A 352 -7.31 2.68 7.28
N TYR A 353 -7.43 2.64 5.97
CA TYR A 353 -8.62 2.26 5.23
C TYR A 353 -8.43 0.84 4.69
N PRO A 354 -9.45 -0.03 4.74
CA PRO A 354 -9.38 -1.37 4.20
C PRO A 354 -9.21 -1.35 2.68
N ILE A 355 -8.35 -2.22 2.18
CA ILE A 355 -8.21 -2.53 0.74
C ILE A 355 -8.93 -3.84 0.44
N ALA A 356 -9.71 -3.86 -0.64
CA ALA A 356 -10.40 -5.07 -1.09
C ALA A 356 -10.30 -5.24 -2.60
N CYS A 357 -9.98 -6.47 -3.03
CA CYS A 357 -10.00 -6.83 -4.44
C CYS A 357 -10.93 -8.01 -4.72
N LEU A 358 -11.53 -8.01 -5.90
CA LEU A 358 -12.30 -9.13 -6.46
C LEU A 358 -11.42 -9.86 -7.47
N LEU A 359 -11.13 -11.12 -7.18
CA LEU A 359 -10.22 -11.96 -7.95
C LEU A 359 -11.00 -13.09 -8.62
N LYS A 360 -10.80 -13.28 -9.92
CA LYS A 360 -11.37 -14.43 -10.64
C LYS A 360 -10.27 -15.42 -10.96
N LYS A 361 -10.48 -16.68 -10.59
CA LYS A 361 -9.58 -17.77 -10.95
C LYS A 361 -9.51 -17.91 -12.48
N GLN A 362 -8.30 -17.97 -13.02
CA GLN A 362 -8.05 -18.25 -14.42
C GLN A 362 -7.98 -19.76 -14.63
N LEU A 363 -8.65 -20.26 -15.66
CA LEU A 363 -8.43 -21.62 -16.13
C LEU A 363 -7.06 -21.62 -16.80
N LYS A 364 -6.14 -22.47 -16.35
CA LYS A 364 -4.88 -22.69 -17.08
C LYS A 364 -5.24 -23.36 -18.41
N HIS A 365 -4.88 -22.72 -19.51
CA HIS A 365 -4.93 -23.32 -20.84
C HIS A 365 -3.74 -24.24 -21.07
#